data_AF-A0AAU0HWV4-F1
#
_entry.id   AF-A0AAU0HWV4-F1
#
_cell.length_a   1.000
_cell.length_b   1.000
_cell.length_c   1.000
_cell.angle_alpha   90.00
_cell.angle_beta   90.00
_cell.angle_gamma   90.00
#
_symmetry.space_group_name_H-M   'P 1'
#
loop_
_entity.id
_entity.type
_entity.pdbx_description
1 polymer ?
#
loop_
_entity_poly.entity_id
_entity_poly.type
_entity_poly.pdbx_seq_one_letter_code
_entity_poly.pdbx_strand_id
1 'polypeptide(L)'
;MRDKILDLVTRHCATLRVEAAEIDAAMADLARDPSGTGSDLVGRVHKLKGSSGSIGFTEISELCRQMEEILRAAQGRPRTEADLTEIRARHAMLRDRIAGIAPEHSTLYKRFA
;
A
#
# COMPACT_ATOMS: atom_id res chain seq x y z
N MET A 1 18.62 -14.09 -18.33
CA MET A 1 18.26 -12.77 -17.74
C MET A 1 16.76 -12.67 -17.49
N ARG A 2 15.92 -13.09 -18.45
CA ARG A 2 14.46 -13.24 -18.31
C ARG A 2 14.01 -13.96 -17.03
N ASP A 3 14.46 -15.19 -16.81
CA ASP A 3 13.99 -16.03 -15.69
C ASP A 3 14.25 -15.37 -14.32
N LYS A 4 15.38 -14.66 -14.18
CA LYS A 4 15.71 -13.90 -12.97
C LYS A 4 14.70 -12.77 -12.69
N ILE A 5 14.12 -12.16 -13.72
CA ILE A 5 13.12 -11.10 -13.58
C ILE A 5 11.78 -11.69 -13.17
N LEU A 6 11.37 -12.82 -13.76
CA LEU A 6 10.13 -13.51 -13.39
C LEU A 6 10.19 -14.01 -11.93
N ASP A 7 11.32 -14.60 -11.52
CA ASP A 7 11.58 -14.99 -10.13
C ASP A 7 11.60 -13.80 -9.17
N LEU A 8 12.12 -12.65 -9.61
CA LEU A 8 12.15 -11.42 -8.81
C LEU A 8 10.74 -10.93 -8.53
N VAL A 9 9.90 -10.79 -9.56
CA VAL A 9 8.51 -10.33 -9.42
C VAL A 9 7.70 -11.30 -8.54
N THR A 10 7.89 -12.60 -8.74
CA THR A 10 7.20 -13.63 -7.94
C THR A 10 7.52 -13.49 -6.46
N ARG A 11 8.80 -13.37 -6.09
CA ARG A 11 9.20 -13.14 -4.70
C ARG A 11 8.70 -11.81 -4.16
N HIS A 12 8.72 -10.75 -4.97
CA HIS A 12 8.25 -9.44 -4.53
C HIS A 12 6.74 -9.40 -4.24
N CYS A 13 5.93 -10.26 -4.86
CA CYS A 13 4.51 -10.39 -4.47
C CYS A 13 4.35 -10.77 -2.98
N ALA A 14 5.26 -11.60 -2.44
CA ALA A 14 5.25 -11.89 -1.00
C ALA A 14 5.65 -10.66 -0.18
N THR A 15 6.68 -9.92 -0.61
CA THR A 15 7.11 -8.67 0.04
C THR A 15 5.98 -7.64 0.10
N LEU A 16 5.24 -7.42 -1.00
CA LEU A 16 4.13 -6.47 -1.03
C LEU A 16 3.03 -6.85 -0.02
N ARG A 17 2.76 -8.15 0.17
CA ARG A 17 1.79 -8.62 1.18
C ARG A 17 2.25 -8.34 2.60
N VAL A 18 3.55 -8.52 2.88
CA VAL A 18 4.12 -8.21 4.19
C VAL A 18 4.03 -6.71 4.47
N GLU A 19 4.40 -5.87 3.51
CA GLU A 19 4.28 -4.41 3.63
C GLU A 19 2.83 -3.94 3.80
N ALA A 20 1.87 -4.63 3.17
CA ALA A 20 0.45 -4.37 3.37
C ALA A 20 -0.02 -4.76 4.78
N ALA A 21 0.42 -5.89 5.31
CA ALA A 21 0.10 -6.32 6.67
C ALA A 21 0.64 -5.34 7.73
N GLU A 22 1.78 -4.72 7.46
CA GLU A 22 2.31 -3.62 8.28
C GLU A 22 1.40 -2.39 8.27
N ILE A 23 0.78 -2.07 7.12
CA ILE A 23 -0.23 -1.02 7.00
C ILE A 23 -1.51 -1.41 7.76
N ASP A 24 -1.94 -2.68 7.67
CA ASP A 24 -3.10 -3.19 8.43
C ASP A 24 -2.91 -2.98 9.94
N ALA A 25 -1.73 -3.30 10.47
CA ALA A 25 -1.40 -3.07 11.87
C ALA A 25 -1.44 -1.57 12.24
N ALA A 26 -0.83 -0.73 11.42
CA ALA A 26 -0.83 0.73 11.62
C ALA A 26 -2.25 1.34 11.55
N MET A 27 -3.14 0.77 10.74
CA MET A 27 -4.55 1.14 10.66
C MET A 27 -5.34 0.70 11.90
N ALA A 28 -5.04 -0.48 12.45
CA ALA A 28 -5.64 -0.94 13.71
C ALA A 28 -5.22 -0.03 14.88
N ASP A 29 -3.97 0.42 14.91
CA ASP A 29 -3.49 1.40 15.90
C ASP A 29 -4.21 2.73 15.77
N LEU A 30 -4.36 3.25 14.53
CA LEU A 30 -5.11 4.47 14.27
C LEU A 30 -6.59 4.36 14.69
N ALA A 31 -7.20 3.18 14.55
CA ALA A 31 -8.58 2.96 14.98
C ALA A 31 -8.72 2.98 16.52
N ARG A 32 -7.68 2.54 17.25
CA ARG A 32 -7.65 2.58 18.73
C ARG A 32 -7.34 3.97 19.26
N ASP A 33 -6.48 4.71 18.59
CA ASP A 33 -6.12 6.09 18.94
C ASP A 33 -6.10 6.99 17.69
N PRO A 34 -7.25 7.55 17.28
CA PRO A 34 -7.35 8.43 16.12
C PRO A 34 -6.54 9.73 16.24
N SER A 35 -6.29 10.16 17.47
CA SER A 35 -5.47 11.33 17.84
C SER A 35 -3.97 11.02 17.90
N GLY A 36 -3.60 9.75 17.89
CA GLY A 36 -2.24 9.29 18.13
C GLY A 36 -1.27 9.67 17.03
N THR A 37 -0.02 9.88 17.45
CA THR A 37 1.17 9.99 16.58
C THR A 37 1.80 8.63 16.27
N GLY A 38 1.31 7.56 16.92
CA GLY A 38 2.00 6.26 17.06
C GLY A 38 2.08 5.37 15.83
N SER A 39 1.34 5.65 14.76
CA SER A 39 1.49 4.92 13.50
C SER A 39 2.13 5.82 12.43
N ASP A 40 3.36 5.51 12.01
CA ASP A 40 3.95 6.07 10.78
C ASP A 40 3.28 5.43 9.55
N LEU A 41 1.96 5.63 9.45
CA LEU A 41 1.15 5.09 8.37
C LEU A 41 1.53 5.73 7.03
N VAL A 42 1.89 7.02 7.04
CA VAL A 42 2.37 7.73 5.84
C VAL A 42 3.66 7.10 5.31
N GLY A 43 4.66 6.85 6.17
CA GLY A 43 5.90 6.20 5.75
C GLY A 43 5.69 4.79 5.22
N ARG A 44 4.82 3.99 5.85
CA ARG A 44 4.49 2.62 5.39
C ARG A 44 3.80 2.64 4.03
N VAL A 45 2.81 3.51 3.83
CA VAL A 45 2.13 3.70 2.54
C VAL A 45 3.11 4.18 1.47
N HIS A 46 4.01 5.11 1.81
CA HIS A 46 5.04 5.59 0.90
C HIS A 46 6.01 4.48 0.45
N LYS A 47 6.43 3.62 1.40
CA LYS A 47 7.27 2.46 1.11
C LYS A 47 6.58 1.51 0.13
N LEU A 48 5.33 1.14 0.42
CA LEU A 48 4.55 0.24 -0.43
C LEU A 48 4.29 0.84 -1.82
N LYS A 49 4.06 2.16 -1.92
CA LYS A 49 3.95 2.87 -3.20
C LYS A 49 5.20 2.68 -4.06
N GLY A 50 6.38 2.84 -3.46
CA GLY A 50 7.67 2.70 -4.13
C GLY A 50 7.96 1.26 -4.55
N SER A 51 7.80 0.31 -3.62
CA SER A 51 8.04 -1.11 -3.87
C SER A 51 7.14 -1.65 -4.98
N SER A 52 5.83 -1.39 -4.91
CA SER A 52 4.85 -1.82 -5.91
C SER A 52 5.06 -1.15 -7.28
N GLY A 53 5.37 0.15 -7.30
CA GLY A 53 5.65 0.88 -8.54
C GLY A 53 6.90 0.37 -9.26
N SER A 54 7.97 0.10 -8.52
CA SER A 54 9.27 -0.34 -9.09
C SER A 54 9.19 -1.68 -9.85
N ILE A 55 8.23 -2.53 -9.50
CA ILE A 55 8.00 -3.84 -10.13
C ILE A 55 6.73 -3.86 -10.97
N GLY A 56 6.11 -2.72 -11.27
CA GLY A 56 5.03 -2.63 -12.25
C GLY A 56 3.62 -2.96 -11.74
N PHE A 57 3.36 -2.92 -10.44
CA PHE A 57 1.99 -2.93 -9.89
C PHE A 57 1.46 -1.49 -9.78
N THR A 58 1.18 -0.88 -10.93
CA THR A 58 0.82 0.55 -11.03
C THR A 58 -0.45 0.90 -10.27
N GLU A 59 -1.47 0.05 -10.28
CA GLU A 59 -2.72 0.28 -9.54
C GLU A 59 -2.51 0.31 -8.02
N ILE A 60 -1.61 -0.52 -7.48
CA ILE A 60 -1.29 -0.54 -6.05
C ILE A 60 -0.53 0.73 -5.69
N SER A 61 0.45 1.10 -6.51
CA SER A 61 1.22 2.33 -6.34
C SER A 61 0.30 3.56 -6.34
N GLU A 62 -0.68 3.59 -7.25
CA GLU A 62 -1.67 4.65 -7.36
C GLU A 62 -2.63 4.71 -6.15
N LEU A 63 -3.13 3.57 -5.66
CA LEU A 63 -3.92 3.52 -4.43
C LEU A 63 -3.11 4.02 -3.22
N CYS A 64 -1.83 3.66 -3.14
CA CYS A 64 -0.95 4.14 -2.08
C CYS A 64 -0.73 5.66 -2.19
N ARG A 65 -0.55 6.21 -3.39
CA ARG A 65 -0.44 7.66 -3.61
C ARG A 65 -1.68 8.40 -3.08
N GLN A 66 -2.87 7.92 -3.43
CA GLN A 66 -4.14 8.51 -2.99
C GLN A 66 -4.27 8.46 -1.46
N MET A 67 -3.95 7.31 -0.85
CA MET A 67 -3.98 7.15 0.60
C MET A 67 -2.95 8.06 1.29
N GLU A 68 -1.75 8.21 0.72
CA GLU A 68 -0.71 9.13 1.22
C GLU A 68 -1.20 10.59 1.21
N GLU A 69 -1.89 11.02 0.14
CA GLU A 69 -2.44 12.38 0.03
C GLU A 69 -3.49 12.67 1.10
N ILE A 70 -4.44 11.75 1.31
CA ILE A 70 -5.47 11.89 2.34
C ILE A 70 -4.83 11.95 3.73
N LEU A 71 -3.87 11.07 4.01
CA LEU A 71 -3.18 11.05 5.28
C LEU A 71 -2.41 12.35 5.55
N ARG A 72 -1.70 12.87 4.54
CA ARG A 72 -0.98 14.15 4.63
C ARG A 72 -1.90 15.35 4.79
N ALA A 73 -3.04 15.38 4.09
CA ALA A 73 -4.05 16.43 4.23
C ALA A 73 -4.68 16.47 5.64
N ALA A 74 -4.63 15.36 6.35
CA ALA A 74 -5.08 15.24 7.74
C ALA A 74 -3.94 15.43 8.78
N GLN A 75 -2.69 15.64 8.35
CA GLN A 75 -1.58 15.92 9.28
C GLN A 75 -1.70 17.31 9.91
N GLY A 76 -1.21 17.45 11.15
CA GLY A 76 -1.16 18.74 11.85
C GLY A 76 -2.50 19.24 12.39
N ARG A 77 -3.56 18.44 12.28
CA ARG A 77 -4.87 18.72 12.89
C ARG A 77 -5.50 17.43 13.41
N PRO A 78 -6.48 17.50 14.33
CA PRO A 78 -7.33 16.36 14.64
C PRO A 78 -8.01 15.82 13.37
N ARG A 79 -7.99 14.50 13.21
CA ARG A 79 -8.69 13.83 12.11
C ARG A 79 -10.19 13.86 12.39
N THR A 80 -10.97 14.25 11.39
CA THR A 80 -12.42 14.22 11.42
C THR A 80 -12.93 12.82 11.10
N GLU A 81 -14.20 12.54 11.41
CA GLU A 81 -14.83 11.27 11.02
C GLU A 81 -14.83 11.05 9.50
N ALA A 82 -14.92 12.13 8.72
CA ALA A 82 -14.80 12.08 7.26
C ALA A 82 -13.41 11.64 6.81
N ASP A 83 -12.34 12.18 7.42
CA ASP A 83 -10.97 11.75 7.13
C ASP A 83 -10.78 10.26 7.43
N LEU A 84 -11.24 9.82 8.61
CA LEU A 84 -11.12 8.42 9.04
C LEU A 84 -11.91 7.48 8.13
N THR A 85 -13.10 7.87 7.69
CA THR A 85 -13.92 7.10 6.76
C THR A 85 -13.23 6.94 5.41
N GLU A 86 -12.70 8.02 4.85
CA GLU A 86 -11.99 7.97 3.57
C GLU A 86 -10.70 7.14 3.67
N ILE A 87 -9.92 7.29 4.75
CA ILE A 87 -8.70 6.49 4.99
C ILE A 87 -9.05 5.00 5.06
N ARG A 88 -10.11 4.63 5.79
CA ARG A 88 -10.57 3.22 5.89
C ARG A 88 -11.06 2.68 4.54
N ALA A 89 -11.77 3.48 3.76
CA ALA A 89 -12.24 3.07 2.43
C ALA A 89 -11.07 2.77 1.48
N ARG A 90 -10.06 3.66 1.43
CA ARG A 90 -8.86 3.45 0.61
C ARG A 90 -8.05 2.25 1.08
N HIS A 91 -7.91 2.08 2.38
CA HIS A 91 -7.24 0.94 2.97
C HIS A 91 -7.91 -0.39 2.60
N ALA A 92 -9.25 -0.46 2.64
CA ALA A 92 -9.99 -1.64 2.23
C ALA A 92 -9.74 -1.99 0.75
N MET A 93 -9.81 -0.99 -0.15
CA MET A 93 -9.51 -1.19 -1.58
C MET A 93 -8.08 -1.68 -1.81
N LEU A 94 -7.11 -1.11 -1.08
CA LEU A 94 -5.70 -1.53 -1.15
C LEU A 94 -5.53 -2.99 -0.71
N ARG A 95 -6.16 -3.38 0.40
CA ARG A 95 -6.11 -4.74 0.94
C ARG A 95 -6.69 -5.75 -0.05
N ASP A 96 -7.87 -5.45 -0.61
CA ASP A 96 -8.51 -6.32 -1.60
C ASP A 96 -7.64 -6.48 -2.85
N ARG A 97 -7.02 -5.38 -3.31
CA ARG A 97 -6.10 -5.44 -4.45
C ARG A 97 -4.87 -6.28 -4.16
N ILE A 98 -4.29 -6.15 -2.97
CA ILE A 98 -3.08 -6.89 -2.54
C ILE A 98 -3.37 -8.37 -2.32
N ALA A 99 -4.53 -8.74 -1.78
CA ALA A 99 -4.93 -10.13 -1.64
C ALA A 99 -4.91 -10.87 -2.99
N GLY A 100 -5.37 -10.20 -4.05
CA GLY A 100 -5.46 -10.74 -5.41
C GLY A 100 -4.22 -10.58 -6.29
N ILE A 101 -3.06 -10.15 -5.76
CA ILE A 101 -1.87 -9.99 -6.62
C ILE A 101 -1.29 -11.32 -7.07
N ALA A 102 -0.89 -11.35 -8.32
CA ALA A 102 -0.17 -12.43 -8.94
C ALA A 102 0.89 -11.80 -9.87
N PRO A 103 1.98 -12.51 -10.19
CA PRO A 103 3.04 -11.97 -11.04
C PRO A 103 2.51 -11.43 -12.38
N GLU A 104 1.50 -12.08 -12.96
CA GLU A 104 0.87 -11.73 -14.24
C GLU A 104 0.20 -10.35 -14.23
N HIS A 105 -0.09 -9.79 -13.06
CA HIS A 105 -0.63 -8.44 -12.93
C HIS A 105 0.45 -7.35 -13.04
N SER A 106 1.73 -7.69 -12.87
CA SER A 106 2.85 -6.76 -13.03
C SER A 106 3.10 -6.45 -14.50
N THR A 107 3.21 -5.16 -14.84
CA THR A 107 3.64 -4.73 -16.18
C THR A 107 5.07 -5.14 -16.50
N LEU A 108 5.93 -5.24 -15.48
CA LEU A 108 7.29 -5.75 -15.62
C LEU A 108 7.28 -7.23 -15.98
N TYR A 109 6.47 -8.04 -15.30
CA TYR A 109 6.32 -9.47 -15.63
C TYR A 109 5.82 -9.66 -17.05
N LYS A 110 4.74 -8.96 -17.45
CA LYS A 110 4.17 -9.02 -18.81
C LYS A 110 5.16 -8.67 -19.92
N ARG A 111 6.17 -7.84 -19.63
CA ARG A 111 7.22 -7.47 -20.59
C ARG A 111 8.21 -8.60 -20.86
N PHE A 112 8.34 -9.56 -19.93
CA PHE A 112 9.36 -10.61 -19.97
C PHE A 112 8.78 -12.04 -20.01
N ALA A 113 7.49 -12.21 -19.74
CA ALA A 113 6.73 -13.45 -19.94
C ALA A 113 6.46 -13.70 -21.43
#